data_AF-A0A952FVR0-F1
#
_entry.id   AF-A0A952FVR0-F1
#
_cell.length_a   1.000
_cell.length_b   1.000
_cell.length_c   1.000
_cell.angle_alpha   90.00
_cell.angle_beta   90.00
_cell.angle_gamma   90.00
#
_symmetry.space_group_name_H-M   'P 1'
#
loop_
_entity.id
_entity.type
_entity.pdbx_description
1 polymer ?
#
loop_
_entity_poly.entity_id
_entity_poly.type
_entity_poly.pdbx_seq_one_letter_code
_entity_poly.pdbx_strand_id
1 'polypeptide(L)'
;GKISTRLSYNGRSRWINGYDNRFVGLEGEGTESVNRLDFSFSYSPNDAYTINFDASNMLAQPFHNYHEYAPNARFPRDIRDEGRYYGLSIRFKYK
;
A
#
# COMPACT_ATOMS: atom_id res chain seq x y z
N GLY A 1 7.69 23.33 -13.53
CA GLY A 1 7.27 24.43 -12.65
C GLY A 1 8.06 24.39 -11.35
N LYS A 2 8.06 25.46 -10.55
CA LYS A 2 8.72 25.50 -9.24
C LYS A 2 8.03 24.62 -8.18
N ILE A 3 6.77 24.28 -8.41
CA ILE A 3 5.98 23.39 -7.56
C ILE A 3 5.52 22.20 -8.43
N SER A 4 5.53 21.02 -7.83
CA SER A 4 4.91 19.81 -8.37
C SER A 4 4.17 19.09 -7.25
N THR A 5 3.00 18.55 -7.55
CA THR A 5 2.20 17.79 -6.59
C THR A 5 1.60 16.57 -7.28
N ARG A 6 1.46 15.47 -6.54
CA ARG A 6 0.84 14.23 -7.02
C ARG A 6 0.02 13.62 -5.90
N LEU A 7 -1.21 13.25 -6.24
CA LEU A 7 -2.06 12.39 -5.42
C LEU A 7 -2.35 11.12 -6.22
N SER A 8 -2.19 9.96 -5.59
CA SER A 8 -2.35 8.67 -6.26
C SER A 8 -3.14 7.73 -5.38
N TYR A 9 -4.18 7.14 -5.95
CA TYR A 9 -4.95 6.07 -5.33
C TYR A 9 -4.63 4.76 -6.05
N ASN A 10 -4.13 3.77 -5.31
CA ASN A 10 -3.83 2.45 -5.83
C ASN A 10 -4.68 1.42 -5.09
N GLY A 11 -5.54 0.72 -5.82
CA GLY A 11 -6.44 -0.29 -5.27
C GLY A 11 -6.28 -1.61 -6.00
N ARG A 12 -6.34 -2.71 -5.24
CA ARG A 12 -6.42 -4.08 -5.76
C ARG A 12 -7.61 -4.78 -5.14
N SER A 13 -8.52 -5.27 -5.99
CA SER A 13 -9.64 -6.10 -5.56
C SER A 13 -9.16 -7.42 -4.98
N ARG A 14 -9.96 -8.01 -4.08
CA ARG A 14 -9.72 -9.31 -3.43
C ARG A 14 -9.22 -10.37 -4.42
N TRP A 15 -8.22 -11.15 -4.01
CA TRP A 15 -7.65 -12.22 -4.84
C TRP A 15 -7.30 -13.47 -4.02
N ILE A 16 -7.20 -14.61 -4.70
CA ILE A 16 -6.74 -15.88 -4.12
C ILE A 16 -5.22 -15.94 -4.23
N ASN A 17 -4.55 -16.24 -3.11
CA ASN A 17 -3.10 -16.44 -3.02
C ASN A 17 -2.71 -17.85 -3.45
N GLY A 18 -3.53 -18.84 -3.12
CA GLY A 18 -3.29 -20.24 -3.44
C GLY A 18 -4.39 -21.15 -2.93
N TYR A 19 -4.37 -22.38 -3.41
CA TYR A 19 -5.24 -23.45 -2.92
C TYR A 19 -4.41 -24.46 -2.12
N ASP A 20 -5.01 -24.98 -1.07
CA ASP A 20 -4.45 -26.03 -0.23
C ASP A 20 -5.36 -27.27 -0.28
N ASN A 21 -4.76 -28.45 -0.35
CA ASN A 21 -5.43 -29.75 -0.37
C ASN A 21 -5.01 -30.66 0.80
N ARG A 22 -4.42 -30.09 1.86
CA ARG A 22 -3.97 -30.83 3.05
C ARG A 22 -5.10 -31.49 3.85
N PHE A 23 -6.36 -31.10 3.64
CA PHE A 23 -7.54 -31.71 4.26
C PHE A 23 -8.57 -32.20 3.21
N VAL A 24 -9.67 -32.82 3.67
CA VAL A 24 -10.74 -33.43 2.83
C VAL A 24 -11.60 -32.32 2.16
N GLY A 25 -10.97 -31.46 1.36
CA GLY A 25 -11.60 -30.32 0.72
C GLY A 25 -10.58 -29.44 -0.02
N LEU A 26 -11.07 -28.60 -0.92
CA LEU A 26 -10.27 -27.57 -1.58
C LEU A 26 -10.30 -26.33 -0.70
N GLU A 27 -9.24 -26.11 0.09
CA GLU A 27 -9.10 -24.92 0.91
C GLU A 27 -8.44 -23.81 0.10
N GLY A 28 -8.76 -22.55 0.41
CA GLY A 28 -8.28 -21.38 -0.33
C GLY A 28 -7.73 -20.32 0.59
N GLU A 29 -6.50 -19.89 0.35
CA GLU A 29 -5.95 -18.71 1.00
C GLU A 29 -6.21 -17.49 0.11
N GLY A 30 -6.74 -16.43 0.68
CA GLY A 30 -7.01 -15.18 -0.04
C GLY A 30 -6.52 -13.95 0.70
N THR A 31 -6.44 -12.87 -0.06
CA THR A 31 -6.18 -11.53 0.46
C THR A 31 -7.39 -10.66 0.18
N GLU A 32 -7.87 -9.93 1.19
CA GLU A 32 -8.95 -8.94 1.01
C GLU A 32 -8.50 -7.76 0.14
N SER A 33 -9.45 -6.91 -0.27
CA SER A 33 -9.12 -5.73 -1.09
C SER A 33 -8.13 -4.81 -0.36
N VAL A 34 -7.09 -4.37 -1.06
CA VAL A 34 -6.07 -3.46 -0.53
C VAL A 34 -6.16 -2.14 -1.27
N ASN A 35 -6.26 -1.02 -0.54
CA ASN A 35 -6.24 0.31 -1.12
C ASN A 35 -5.24 1.21 -0.40
N ARG A 36 -4.48 1.99 -1.17
CA ARG A 36 -3.51 2.95 -0.66
C ARG A 36 -3.70 4.30 -1.33
N LEU A 37 -3.63 5.36 -0.52
CA LEU A 37 -3.60 6.74 -0.97
C LEU A 37 -2.22 7.32 -0.65
N ASP A 38 -1.50 7.73 -1.69
CA ASP A 38 -0.16 8.31 -1.59
C ASP A 38 -0.17 9.75 -2.10
N PHE A 39 0.47 10.63 -1.36
CA PHE A 39 0.63 12.04 -1.70
C PHE A 39 2.12 12.40 -1.79
N SER A 40 2.48 13.22 -2.77
CA SER A 40 3.84 13.72 -2.95
C SER A 40 3.79 15.19 -3.35
N PHE A 41 4.64 15.99 -2.72
CA PHE A 41 4.80 17.41 -2.97
C PHE A 41 6.27 17.74 -3.16
N SER A 42 6.57 18.55 -4.16
CA SER A 42 7.93 18.99 -4.49
C SER A 42 7.96 20.49 -4.72
N TYR A 43 8.97 21.14 -4.14
CA TYR A 43 9.21 22.57 -4.28
C TYR A 43 10.67 22.85 -4.62
N SER A 44 10.88 23.52 -5.75
CA SER A 44 12.19 23.98 -6.24
C SER A 44 12.16 25.50 -6.36
N PRO A 45 12.53 26.24 -5.29
CA PRO A 45 12.53 27.71 -5.30
C PRO A 45 13.50 28.28 -6.34
N ASN A 46 14.62 27.58 -6.55
CA ASN A 46 15.70 27.87 -7.49
C ASN A 46 16.28 26.55 -8.05
N ASP A 47 17.31 26.65 -8.89
CA ASP A 47 17.93 25.49 -9.54
C ASP A 47 18.95 24.73 -8.66
N ALA A 48 19.31 25.29 -7.50
CA ALA A 48 20.33 24.73 -6.61
C ALA A 48 19.78 23.66 -5.66
N TYR A 49 18.51 23.75 -5.25
CA TYR A 49 17.91 22.74 -4.38
C TYR A 49 16.40 22.54 -4.59
N THR A 50 15.96 21.32 -4.29
CA THR A 50 14.56 20.88 -4.32
C THR A 50 14.21 20.23 -2.98
N ILE A 51 13.08 20.61 -2.39
CA ILE A 51 12.52 19.99 -1.19
C ILE A 51 11.37 19.09 -1.62
N ASN A 52 11.30 17.86 -1.12
CA ASN A 52 10.16 16.97 -1.34
C ASN A 52 9.58 16.50 -0.01
N PHE A 53 8.26 16.41 0.01
CA PHE A 53 7.48 15.78 1.06
C PHE A 53 6.66 14.65 0.47
N ASP A 54 6.71 13.49 1.09
CA ASP A 54 5.97 12.30 0.67
C ASP A 54 5.16 11.76 1.84
N ALA A 55 3.89 11.47 1.62
CA ALA A 55 3.01 10.80 2.57
C ALA A 55 2.48 9.52 1.93
N SER A 56 2.86 8.37 2.46
CA SER A 56 2.50 7.06 1.94
C SER A 56 1.44 6.37 2.80
N ASN A 57 0.53 5.66 2.14
CA ASN A 57 -0.57 4.91 2.73
C ASN A 57 -1.44 5.74 3.70
N MET A 58 -1.85 6.94 3.28
CA MET A 58 -2.63 7.86 4.12
C MET A 58 -3.95 7.28 4.64
N LEU A 59 -4.50 6.26 3.97
CA LEU A 59 -5.72 5.56 4.41
C LEU A 59 -5.49 4.67 5.64
N ALA A 60 -4.23 4.31 5.95
CA ALA A 60 -3.87 3.40 7.05
C ALA A 60 -4.68 2.10 7.04
N GLN A 61 -4.97 1.56 5.86
CA GLN A 61 -5.69 0.30 5.77
C GLN A 61 -4.73 -0.86 6.06
N PRO A 62 -5.03 -1.72 7.05
CA PRO A 62 -4.26 -2.91 7.30
C PRO A 62 -4.46 -3.91 6.17
N PHE A 63 -3.42 -4.68 5.91
CA PHE A 63 -3.46 -5.82 5.00
C PHE A 63 -4.08 -7.02 5.71
N HIS A 64 -5.11 -7.62 5.10
CA HIS A 64 -5.84 -8.75 5.66
C HIS A 64 -5.76 -9.99 4.76
N ASN A 65 -5.30 -11.09 5.34
CA ASN A 65 -5.44 -12.42 4.76
C ASN A 65 -6.51 -13.23 5.45
N TYR A 66 -7.17 -14.07 4.67
CA TYR A 66 -8.10 -15.05 5.18
C TYR A 66 -7.76 -16.43 4.63
N HIS A 67 -8.13 -17.44 5.41
CA HIS A 67 -8.15 -18.82 4.98
C HIS A 67 -9.59 -19.30 4.93
N GLU A 68 -9.99 -19.86 3.81
CA GLU A 68 -11.30 -20.45 3.57
C GLU A 68 -11.17 -21.98 3.61
N TYR A 69 -11.86 -22.62 4.56
CA TYR A 69 -11.76 -24.07 4.83
C TYR A 69 -13.05 -24.83 4.50
N ALA A 70 -14.16 -24.12 4.27
CA ALA A 70 -15.39 -24.65 3.73
C ALA A 70 -16.16 -23.53 3.01
N PRO A 71 -17.13 -23.84 2.13
CA PRO A 71 -17.93 -22.83 1.47
C PRO A 71 -18.55 -21.85 2.48
N ASN A 72 -18.27 -20.55 2.33
CA ASN A 72 -18.70 -19.47 3.23
C ASN A 72 -18.11 -19.51 4.66
N ALA A 73 -17.13 -20.37 4.94
CA ALA A 73 -16.47 -20.45 6.24
C ALA A 73 -15.00 -20.03 6.13
N ARG A 74 -14.67 -18.89 6.74
CA ARG A 74 -13.34 -18.26 6.68
C ARG A 74 -12.88 -17.76 8.04
N PHE A 75 -11.56 -17.78 8.27
CA PHE A 75 -10.93 -17.15 9.43
C PHE A 75 -9.79 -16.23 9.00
N PRO A 76 -9.49 -15.16 9.76
CA PRO A 76 -8.36 -14.29 9.49
C PRO A 76 -7.05 -15.05 9.74
N ARG A 77 -6.15 -15.03 8.77
CA ARG A 77 -4.85 -15.70 8.86
C ARG A 77 -3.72 -14.74 9.23
N ASP A 78 -3.72 -13.55 8.64
CA ASP A 78 -2.75 -12.49 8.91
C ASP A 78 -3.45 -11.13 8.86
N ILE A 79 -3.12 -10.27 9.82
CA ILE A 79 -3.50 -8.87 9.87
C ILE A 79 -2.21 -8.09 10.06
N ARG A 80 -1.81 -7.36 9.03
CA ARG A 80 -0.56 -6.60 9.03
C ARG A 80 -0.85 -5.12 8.91
N ASP A 81 -0.44 -4.37 9.91
CA ASP A 81 -0.41 -2.92 9.80
C ASP A 81 0.69 -2.53 8.82
N GLU A 82 0.30 -1.96 7.69
CA GLU A 82 1.24 -1.46 6.69
C GLU A 82 1.72 -0.06 7.04
N GLY A 83 1.14 0.59 8.05
CA GLY A 83 1.56 1.88 8.59
C GLY A 83 1.29 3.07 7.69
N ARG A 84 1.52 4.26 8.25
CA ARG A 84 1.57 5.54 7.53
C ARG A 84 2.99 6.07 7.59
N TYR A 85 3.56 6.43 6.45
CA TYR A 85 4.93 6.94 6.39
C TYR A 85 4.95 8.35 5.86
N TYR A 86 5.79 9.17 6.47
CA TYR A 86 6.04 10.54 6.03
C TYR A 86 7.54 10.68 5.78
N GLY A 87 7.89 11.18 4.60
CA GLY A 87 9.26 11.41 4.18
C GLY A 87 9.48 12.89 3.88
N LEU A 88 10.64 13.40 4.29
CA LEU A 88 11.14 14.70 3.86
C LEU A 88 12.50 14.48 3.22
N SER A 89 12.70 15.00 2.02
CA SER A 89 14.00 14.94 1.34
C SER A 89 14.39 16.30 0.79
N ILE A 90 15.70 16.56 0.76
CA ILE A 90 16.29 17.73 0.13
C ILE A 90 17.29 17.21 -0.90
N ARG A 91 17.12 17.64 -2.15
CA ARG A 91 18.06 17.36 -3.24
C ARG A 91 18.84 18.61 -3.54
N PHE A 92 20.16 18.52 -3.47
CA PHE A 92 21.08 19.56 -3.94
C PHE A 92 21.54 19.27 -5.37
N LYS A 93 21.66 20.31 -6.18
CA LYS A 93 22.23 20.26 -7.53
C LYS A 93 23.41 21.22 -7.56
N TYR A 94 24.61 20.68 -7.40
CA TYR A 94 25.84 21.43 -7.64
C TYR A 94 26.19 21.33 -9.13
N LYS A 95 26.58 22.47 -9.71
CA LYS A 95 27.20 22.53 -11.03
C LYS A 95 28.71 22.55 -10.88
#